data_AF-A0A7Z0Q708-F1
#
_entry.id   AF-A0A7Z0Q708-F1
#
_cell.length_a   1.000
_cell.length_b   1.000
_cell.length_c   1.000
_cell.angle_alpha   90.00
_cell.angle_beta   90.00
_cell.angle_gamma   90.00
#
_symmetry.space_group_name_H-M   'P 1'
#
loop_
_entity.id
_entity.type
_entity.pdbx_description
1 polymer ?
#
loop_
_entity_poly.entity_id
_entity_poly.type
_entity_poly.pdbx_seq_one_letter_code
_entity_poly.pdbx_strand_id
1 'polypeptide(L)'
;MSRKSVLMATLALTALSGMSITPALAQGHMGTPQEQNACSRDASRFCRKDLGNDGAVQACLQANRAKLSKSCSKVFQSHGM
;
A
#
# COMPACT_ATOMS: atom_id res chain seq x y z
N MET A 1 -50.24 22.99 19.27
CA MET A 1 -51.48 22.44 18.66
C MET A 1 -51.21 22.30 17.18
N SER A 2 -51.29 21.17 16.47
CA SER A 2 -51.91 19.88 16.75
C SER A 2 -51.20 18.81 15.91
N ARG A 3 -50.91 17.67 16.54
CA ARG A 3 -50.38 16.44 15.95
C ARG A 3 -51.42 15.79 15.05
N LYS A 4 -51.67 16.35 13.87
CA LYS A 4 -52.52 15.81 12.80
C LYS A 4 -51.97 16.48 11.55
N SER A 5 -51.04 15.88 10.82
CA SER A 5 -51.39 14.99 9.73
C SER A 5 -50.18 14.13 9.37
N VAL A 6 -50.03 13.00 10.06
CA VAL A 6 -49.50 11.81 9.40
C VAL A 6 -50.59 11.41 8.43
N LEU A 7 -50.46 11.75 7.15
CA LEU A 7 -51.17 11.17 6.01
C LEU A 7 -50.69 11.90 4.73
N MET A 8 -50.12 11.11 3.83
CA MET A 8 -50.09 11.30 2.37
C MET A 8 -48.93 12.10 1.74
N ALA A 9 -48.13 11.31 1.01
CA ALA A 9 -47.72 11.54 -0.37
C ALA A 9 -46.74 12.69 -0.66
N THR A 10 -45.48 12.36 -0.93
CA THR A 10 -44.98 12.22 -2.32
C THR A 10 -43.46 11.98 -2.30
N LEU A 11 -43.03 10.98 -3.09
CA LEU A 11 -41.64 10.68 -3.38
C LEU A 11 -41.04 11.79 -4.25
N ALA A 12 -39.87 12.30 -3.87
CA ALA A 12 -38.71 12.54 -4.74
C ALA A 12 -37.62 13.33 -3.98
N LEU A 13 -36.75 12.62 -3.25
CA LEU A 13 -35.44 13.16 -2.89
C LEU A 13 -34.46 12.82 -4.02
N THR A 14 -34.19 13.77 -4.91
CA THR A 14 -33.03 13.67 -5.82
C THR A 14 -32.00 14.73 -5.43
N ALA A 15 -31.22 14.43 -4.40
CA ALA A 15 -29.93 15.09 -4.18
C ALA A 15 -28.94 14.52 -5.19
N LEU A 16 -28.61 15.29 -6.23
CA LEU A 16 -27.60 14.90 -7.22
C LEU A 16 -26.20 15.16 -6.61
N SER A 17 -25.82 14.31 -5.67
CA SER A 17 -24.49 14.33 -5.04
C SER A 17 -23.46 13.86 -6.07
N GLY A 18 -22.51 14.74 -6.42
CA GLY A 18 -21.42 14.43 -7.34
C GLY A 18 -20.57 13.26 -6.85
N MET A 19 -20.55 12.17 -7.61
CA MET A 19 -19.71 11.00 -7.35
C MET A 19 -18.32 11.24 -7.94
N SER A 20 -17.41 11.82 -7.16
CA SER A 20 -16.00 11.89 -7.54
C SER A 20 -15.37 10.50 -7.41
N ILE A 21 -15.13 9.84 -8.53
CA ILE A 21 -14.41 8.57 -8.59
C ILE A 21 -12.91 8.88 -8.44
N THR A 22 -12.38 8.89 -7.22
CA THR A 22 -10.93 8.94 -7.02
C THR A 22 -10.35 7.54 -7.24
N PRO A 23 -9.50 7.31 -8.25
CA PRO A 23 -8.78 6.05 -8.36
C PRO A 23 -7.70 6.02 -7.26
N ALA A 24 -7.88 5.17 -6.26
CA ALA A 24 -6.85 4.88 -5.26
C ALA A 24 -5.80 3.93 -5.86
N LEU A 25 -4.72 4.48 -6.42
CA LEU A 25 -3.57 3.69 -6.83
C LEU A 25 -2.65 3.46 -5.62
N ALA A 26 -2.96 2.44 -4.83
CA ALA A 26 -2.02 1.88 -3.86
C ALA A 26 -1.50 0.54 -4.39
N GLN A 27 -0.85 0.56 -5.55
CA GLN A 27 -0.06 -0.59 -6.00
C GLN A 27 1.28 -0.53 -5.26
N GLY A 28 1.35 -1.21 -4.11
CA GLY A 28 2.62 -1.41 -3.42
C GLY A 28 3.61 -2.03 -4.40
N HIS A 29 4.67 -1.30 -4.74
CA HIS A 29 5.75 -1.79 -5.58
C HIS A 29 6.50 -2.86 -4.80
N MET A 30 6.10 -4.11 -4.97
CA MET A 30 6.95 -5.26 -4.66
C MET A 30 8.12 -5.18 -5.65
N GLY A 31 9.35 -5.09 -5.15
CA GLY A 31 10.53 -4.86 -6.00
C GLY A 31 10.63 -5.81 -7.19
N THR A 32 11.22 -5.34 -8.29
CA THR A 32 11.40 -6.12 -9.52
C THR A 32 12.30 -7.35 -9.27
N PRO A 33 12.27 -8.40 -10.10
CA PRO A 33 13.18 -9.54 -9.95
C PRO A 33 14.66 -9.14 -9.91
N GLN A 34 15.04 -8.09 -10.65
CA GLN A 34 16.38 -7.52 -10.64
C GLN A 34 16.73 -6.92 -9.27
N GLU A 35 15.80 -6.22 -8.65
CA GLU A 35 15.94 -5.62 -7.32
C GLU A 35 16.00 -6.68 -6.22
N GLN A 36 15.13 -7.68 -6.29
CA GLN A 36 15.15 -8.83 -5.39
C GLN A 36 16.50 -9.56 -5.47
N ASN A 37 17.03 -9.76 -6.67
CA ASN A 37 18.36 -10.34 -6.87
C ASN A 37 19.47 -9.47 -6.27
N ALA A 38 19.41 -8.15 -6.45
CA ALA A 38 20.36 -7.21 -5.83
C ALA A 38 20.35 -7.28 -4.29
N CYS A 39 19.19 -7.59 -3.70
CA CYS A 39 18.98 -7.72 -2.26
C CYS A 39 19.06 -9.15 -1.71
N SER A 40 19.17 -10.18 -2.57
CA SER A 40 19.09 -11.60 -2.19
C SER A 40 20.07 -12.01 -1.08
N ARG A 41 21.31 -11.53 -1.14
CA ARG A 41 22.34 -11.81 -0.12
C ARG A 41 22.01 -11.15 1.21
N ASP A 42 21.48 -9.93 1.18
CA ASP A 42 21.12 -9.20 2.40
C ASP A 42 19.85 -9.82 3.02
N ALA A 43 18.87 -10.20 2.19
CA ALA A 43 17.67 -10.93 2.63
C ALA A 43 18.05 -12.26 3.30
N SER A 44 18.98 -13.01 2.70
CA SER A 44 19.49 -14.27 3.25
C SER A 44 20.32 -14.11 4.53
N ARG A 45 20.84 -12.92 4.81
CA ARG A 45 21.63 -12.62 6.03
C ARG A 45 20.77 -12.06 7.15
N PHE A 46 19.91 -11.10 6.85
CA PHE A 46 19.16 -10.33 7.84
C PHE A 46 17.70 -10.79 7.99
N CYS A 47 17.11 -11.36 6.93
CA CYS A 47 15.67 -11.60 6.81
C CYS A 47 15.33 -13.08 6.59
N ARG A 48 16.16 -14.01 7.08
CA ARG A 48 15.98 -15.46 6.88
C ARG A 48 14.58 -15.97 7.25
N LYS A 49 14.01 -15.42 8.34
CA LYS A 49 12.69 -15.78 8.85
C LYS A 49 11.54 -15.30 7.97
N ASP A 50 11.80 -14.33 7.11
CA ASP A 50 10.80 -13.67 6.28
C ASP A 50 10.88 -14.16 4.81
N LEU A 51 11.90 -14.95 4.45
CA LEU A 51 12.06 -15.53 3.11
C LEU A 51 10.82 -16.34 2.69
N GLY A 52 10.35 -16.10 1.47
CA GLY A 52 9.12 -16.70 0.94
C GLY A 52 7.89 -15.79 1.05
N ASN A 53 8.00 -14.66 1.74
CA ASN A 53 7.01 -13.58 1.70
C ASN A 53 7.69 -12.27 1.28
N ASP A 54 7.54 -11.89 0.02
CA ASP A 54 8.21 -10.73 -0.55
C ASP A 54 7.91 -9.43 0.21
N GLY A 55 6.68 -9.27 0.71
CA GLY A 55 6.28 -8.12 1.51
C GLY A 55 6.99 -8.08 2.87
N ALA A 56 7.10 -9.23 3.53
CA ALA A 56 7.82 -9.34 4.80
C ALA A 56 9.34 -9.16 4.61
N VAL A 57 9.91 -9.69 3.53
CA VAL A 57 11.32 -9.46 3.16
C VAL A 57 11.57 -7.99 2.90
N GLN A 58 10.72 -7.31 2.14
CA GLN A 58 10.84 -5.88 1.89
C GLN A 58 10.82 -5.07 3.18
N ALA A 59 9.85 -5.33 4.07
CA ALA A 59 9.76 -4.65 5.37
C ALA A 59 11.02 -4.90 6.22
N CYS A 60 11.52 -6.14 6.24
CA CYS A 60 12.74 -6.48 6.95
C CYS A 60 13.99 -5.79 6.38
N LEU A 61 14.14 -5.76 5.04
CA LEU A 61 15.23 -5.05 4.37
C LEU A 61 15.17 -3.55 4.65
N GLN A 62 13.97 -2.96 4.62
CA GLN A 62 13.72 -1.57 4.97
C GLN A 62 14.10 -1.27 6.43
N ALA A 63 13.79 -2.16 7.38
CA ALA A 63 14.23 -2.01 8.77
C ALA A 63 15.77 -2.09 8.92
N ASN A 64 16.46 -2.74 7.97
CA ASN A 64 17.91 -2.95 8.01
C ASN A 64 18.69 -2.06 7.02
N ARG A 65 18.11 -0.98 6.47
CA ARG A 65 18.74 -0.16 5.42
C ARG A 65 20.18 0.26 5.70
N ALA A 66 20.48 0.65 6.94
CA ALA A 66 21.83 1.06 7.34
C ALA A 66 22.89 -0.06 7.25
N LYS A 67 22.46 -1.32 7.19
CA LYS A 67 23.31 -2.52 7.17
C LYS A 67 23.32 -3.23 5.81
N LEU A 68 22.51 -2.77 4.86
CA LEU A 68 22.40 -3.37 3.54
C LEU A 68 23.70 -3.16 2.75
N SER A 69 23.95 -4.08 1.82
CA SER A 69 25.03 -3.89 0.84
C SER A 69 24.76 -2.66 -0.04
N LYS A 70 25.82 -2.15 -0.69
CA LYS A 70 25.70 -1.02 -1.63
C LYS A 70 24.69 -1.30 -2.75
N SER A 71 24.63 -2.54 -3.23
CA SER A 71 23.72 -2.97 -4.29
C SER A 71 22.26 -2.85 -3.87
N CYS A 72 21.91 -3.42 -2.71
CA CYS A 72 20.54 -3.36 -2.20
C CYS A 72 20.17 -1.95 -1.73
N SER A 73 21.10 -1.20 -1.13
CA SER A 73 20.87 0.20 -0.75
C SER A 73 20.52 1.08 -1.95
N LYS A 74 21.15 0.84 -3.11
CA LYS A 74 20.86 1.58 -4.34
C LYS A 74 19.42 1.35 -4.83
N VAL A 75 18.88 0.15 -4.65
CA VAL A 75 17.46 -0.16 -4.96
C VAL A 75 16.55 0.73 -4.12
N PHE A 76 16.76 0.80 -2.82
CA PHE A 76 15.94 1.66 -1.96
C PHE A 76 16.09 3.15 -2.32
N GLN A 77 17.31 3.60 -2.62
CA GLN A 77 17.56 4.98 -3.07
C GLN A 77 16.87 5.32 -4.40
N SER A 78 16.83 4.41 -5.38
CA SER A 78 16.19 4.68 -6.67
C SER A 78 14.68 4.83 -6.58
N HIS A 79 14.06 4.24 -5.56
CA HIS A 79 12.62 4.31 -5.32
C HIS A 79 12.22 5.39 -4.31
N GLY A 80 13.16 6.22 -3.85
CA GLY A 80 12.89 7.23 -2.81
C GLY A 80 12.51 6.61 -1.47
N MET A 81 12.91 5.36 -1.25
CA MET A 81 12.56 4.56 -0.10
C MET A 81 13.62 4.72 0.98
#